data_AF-A0A7V9EYR2-F1
#
_entry.id   AF-A0A7V9EYR2-F1
#
_cell.length_a   1.000
_cell.length_b   1.000
_cell.length_c   1.000
_cell.angle_alpha   90.00
_cell.angle_beta   90.00
_cell.angle_gamma   90.00
#
_symmetry.space_group_name_H-M   'P 1'
#
loop_
_entity.id
_entity.type
_entity.pdbx_description
1 polymer ?
#
loop_
_entity_poly.entity_id
_entity_poly.type
_entity_poly.pdbx_seq_one_letter_code
_entity_poly.pdbx_strand_id
1 'polypeptide(L)'
;MRLAVLALLGGLAVAMVLGGRLSHLPAERLRWPALSLVAVVLYWAPSLLGTSSSAAVLLVLCSYSALLSFALANLRLTGMAVVSLGLALNALVISANGGMPVDPLAVVATGLAQPDELVGVELGPV
;
A
#
# COMPACT_ATOMS: atom_id res chain seq x y z
N MET A 1 9.06 12.02 0.31
CA MET A 1 8.11 12.88 -0.47
C MET A 1 8.66 13.42 -1.79
N ARG A 2 9.91 13.91 -1.89
CA ARG A 2 10.44 14.50 -3.15
C ARG A 2 10.32 13.58 -4.38
N LEU A 3 10.67 12.30 -4.24
CA LEU A 3 10.55 11.31 -5.32
C LEU A 3 9.10 11.07 -5.75
N ALA A 4 8.16 11.03 -4.80
CA ALA A 4 6.74 10.87 -5.11
C ALA A 4 6.22 12.05 -5.92
N VAL A 5 6.60 13.28 -5.57
CA VAL A 5 6.26 14.48 -6.34
C VAL A 5 6.85 14.41 -7.74
N LEU A 6 8.13 14.03 -7.88
CA LEU A 6 8.78 13.89 -9.18
C LEU A 6 8.10 12.81 -10.04
N ALA A 7 7.73 11.68 -9.45
CA ALA A 7 6.99 10.62 -10.15
C ALA A 7 5.60 11.10 -10.60
N LEU A 8 4.89 11.84 -9.75
CA LEU A 8 3.60 12.45 -10.06
C LEU A 8 3.70 13.45 -11.23
N LEU A 9 4.67 14.36 -11.17
CA LEU A 9 4.92 15.34 -12.21
C LEU A 9 5.36 14.68 -13.52
N GLY A 10 6.23 13.67 -13.44
CA GLY A 10 6.68 12.89 -14.59
C GLY A 10 5.53 12.13 -15.26
N GLY A 11 4.71 11.43 -14.46
CA GLY A 11 3.51 10.74 -14.96
C GLY A 11 2.52 11.71 -15.62
N LEU A 12 2.31 12.88 -15.01
CA LEU A 12 1.44 13.92 -15.58
C LEU A 12 2.01 14.47 -16.90
N ALA A 13 3.31 14.74 -16.97
CA ALA A 13 3.97 15.21 -18.19
C ALA A 13 3.86 14.18 -19.32
N VAL A 14 4.11 12.91 -19.03
CA VAL A 14 3.93 11.81 -19.98
C VAL A 14 2.48 11.72 -20.45
N ALA A 15 1.51 11.80 -19.52
CA ALA A 15 0.10 11.79 -19.87
C ALA A 15 -0.29 12.97 -20.78
N MET A 16 0.23 14.18 -20.54
CA MET A 16 -0.02 15.35 -21.38
C MET A 16 0.59 15.19 -22.79
N VAL A 17 1.83 14.68 -22.89
CA VAL A 17 2.49 14.43 -24.18
C VAL A 17 1.74 13.38 -25.00
N LEU A 18 1.17 12.37 -24.33
CA LEU A 18 0.33 11.33 -24.95
C LEU A 18 -1.10 11.80 -25.29
N GLY A 19 -1.43 13.09 -25.09
CA GLY A 19 -2.74 13.66 -25.41
C GLY A 19 -3.82 13.39 -24.35
N GLY A 20 -3.43 13.07 -23.12
CA GLY A 20 -4.32 12.87 -21.99
C GLY A 20 -5.19 14.10 -21.73
N ARG A 21 -6.51 13.90 -21.74
CA ARG A 21 -7.50 14.94 -21.45
C ARG A 21 -8.26 14.60 -20.19
N LEU A 22 -8.24 15.52 -19.21
CA LEU A 22 -9.02 15.43 -17.97
C LEU A 22 -10.54 15.34 -18.24
N SER A 23 -10.99 15.84 -19.40
CA SER A 23 -12.39 15.74 -19.82
C SER A 23 -12.83 14.32 -20.21
N HIS A 24 -11.90 13.37 -20.35
CA HIS A 24 -12.19 11.94 -20.55
C HIS A 24 -12.05 11.12 -19.27
N LEU A 25 -11.95 11.77 -18.10
CA LEU A 25 -12.08 11.04 -16.84
C LEU A 25 -13.42 10.30 -16.90
N PRO A 26 -13.41 8.96 -16.91
CA PRO A 26 -14.63 8.21 -17.06
C PRO A 26 -15.54 8.59 -15.89
N ALA A 27 -16.72 9.13 -16.20
CA ALA A 27 -17.80 9.32 -15.21
C ALA A 27 -18.37 7.96 -14.74
N GLU A 28 -17.59 6.89 -14.88
CA GLU A 28 -17.94 5.56 -14.45
C GLU A 28 -17.95 5.51 -12.94
N ARG A 29 -19.08 5.05 -12.41
CA ARG A 29 -19.26 4.83 -10.98
C ARG A 29 -18.33 3.69 -10.56
N LEU A 30 -17.41 3.97 -9.64
CA LEU A 30 -16.63 2.93 -8.99
C LEU A 30 -17.55 1.96 -8.26
N ARG A 31 -17.30 0.67 -8.43
CA ARG A 31 -17.98 -0.37 -7.65
C ARG A 31 -17.32 -0.47 -6.29
N TRP A 32 -18.14 -0.42 -5.24
CA TRP A 32 -17.73 -0.60 -3.84
C TRP A 32 -16.57 0.29 -3.36
N PRO A 33 -16.62 1.62 -3.55
CA PRO A 33 -15.57 2.52 -3.08
C PRO A 33 -15.37 2.47 -1.55
N ALA A 34 -16.37 2.01 -0.80
CA ALA A 34 -16.23 1.76 0.63
C ALA A 34 -15.10 0.75 0.95
N LEU A 35 -14.84 -0.24 0.08
CA LEU A 35 -13.77 -1.22 0.31
C LEU A 35 -12.38 -0.58 0.30
N SER A 36 -12.14 0.46 -0.51
CA SER A 36 -10.86 1.16 -0.47
C SER A 36 -10.70 1.97 0.82
N LEU A 37 -11.78 2.55 1.35
CA LEU A 37 -11.75 3.21 2.65
C LEU A 37 -11.51 2.22 3.79
N VAL A 38 -12.20 1.07 3.76
CA VAL A 38 -11.97 -0.03 4.72
C VAL A 38 -10.53 -0.50 4.67
N ALA A 39 -9.95 -0.66 3.48
CA ALA A 39 -8.54 -1.02 3.34
C ALA A 39 -7.62 -0.02 4.03
N VAL A 40 -7.83 1.29 3.84
CA VAL A 40 -7.03 2.33 4.51
C VAL A 40 -7.16 2.26 6.03
N VAL A 41 -8.38 2.09 6.54
CA VAL A 41 -8.62 1.98 7.98
C VAL A 41 -7.91 0.74 8.55
N LEU A 42 -8.05 -0.41 7.91
CA LEU A 42 -7.40 -1.66 8.32
C LEU A 42 -5.87 -1.56 8.31
N TYR A 43 -5.30 -0.83 7.35
CA TYR A 43 -3.85 -0.60 7.27
C TYR A 43 -3.33 0.24 8.45
N TRP A 44 -4.09 1.26 8.88
CA TRP A 44 -3.70 2.13 9.99
C TRP A 44 -4.06 1.58 11.37
N ALA A 45 -5.02 0.66 11.46
CA ALA A 45 -5.50 0.10 12.72
C ALA A 45 -4.39 -0.41 13.67
N PRO A 46 -3.33 -1.12 13.22
CA PRO A 46 -2.26 -1.59 14.11
C PRO A 46 -1.57 -0.47 14.88
N SER A 47 -1.32 0.67 14.20
CA SER A 47 -0.66 1.84 14.79
C SER A 47 -1.53 2.55 15.84
N LEU A 48 -2.86 2.46 15.70
CA LEU A 48 -3.82 3.10 16.61
C LEU A 48 -4.12 2.22 17.84
N LEU A 49 -4.05 0.90 17.68
CA LEU A 49 -4.50 -0.08 18.68
C LEU A 49 -3.35 -0.72 19.47
N GLY A 50 -2.09 -0.52 19.07
CA GLY A 50 -0.94 -1.12 19.75
C GLY A 50 -0.97 -2.66 19.68
N THR A 51 -1.30 -3.21 18.52
CA THR A 51 -1.45 -4.66 18.32
C THR A 51 -0.11 -5.40 18.25
N SER A 52 -0.10 -6.67 18.66
CA SER A 52 1.04 -7.57 18.45
C SER A 52 1.38 -7.76 16.97
N SER A 53 2.64 -8.14 16.67
CA SER A 53 3.16 -8.26 15.31
C SER A 53 2.32 -9.18 14.43
N SER A 54 1.87 -10.33 14.93
CA SER A 54 1.03 -11.27 14.16
C SER A 54 -0.37 -10.70 13.84
N ALA A 55 -0.98 -9.98 14.78
CA ALA A 55 -2.28 -9.34 14.58
C ALA A 55 -2.17 -8.16 13.59
N ALA A 56 -1.06 -7.42 13.65
CA ALA A 56 -0.77 -6.35 12.69
C ALA A 56 -0.65 -6.89 11.26
N VAL A 57 0.06 -7.99 11.06
CA VAL A 57 0.19 -8.66 9.75
C VAL A 57 -1.17 -9.12 9.23
N LEU A 58 -2.01 -9.69 10.09
CA LEU A 58 -3.35 -10.11 9.70
C LEU A 58 -4.22 -8.91 9.25
N LEU A 59 -4.17 -7.79 9.97
CA LEU A 59 -4.89 -6.56 9.61
C LEU A 59 -4.41 -6.00 8.26
N VAL A 60 -3.10 -6.05 7.99
CA VAL A 60 -2.53 -5.65 6.69
C VAL A 60 -3.00 -6.59 5.57
N LEU A 61 -3.01 -7.91 5.78
CA LEU A 61 -3.53 -8.86 4.79
C LEU A 61 -5.04 -8.67 4.53
N CYS A 62 -5.82 -8.35 5.57
CA CYS A 62 -7.24 -7.99 5.41
C CYS A 62 -7.39 -6.68 4.61
N SER A 63 -6.54 -5.68 4.85
CA SER A 63 -6.49 -4.45 4.06
C SER A 63 -6.24 -4.73 2.58
N TYR A 64 -5.19 -5.52 2.28
CA TYR A 64 -4.87 -5.92 0.91
C TYR A 64 -5.99 -6.71 0.25
N SER A 65 -6.68 -7.59 1.00
CA SER A 65 -7.82 -8.36 0.50
C SER A 65 -9.01 -7.46 0.13
N ALA A 66 -9.31 -6.45 0.96
CA ALA A 66 -10.35 -5.46 0.67
C ALA A 66 -10.00 -4.63 -0.57
N LEU A 67 -8.74 -4.20 -0.68
CA LEU A 67 -8.27 -3.40 -1.81
C LEU A 67 -8.20 -4.21 -3.11
N LEU A 68 -7.77 -5.47 -3.05
CA LEU A 68 -7.78 -6.39 -4.18
C LEU A 68 -9.22 -6.67 -4.64
N SER A 69 -10.15 -6.91 -3.71
CA SER A 69 -11.57 -7.10 -4.04
C SER A 69 -12.17 -5.87 -4.73
N PHE A 70 -11.82 -4.67 -4.24
CA PHE A 70 -12.18 -3.41 -4.89
C PHE A 70 -11.61 -3.32 -6.32
N ALA A 71 -10.31 -3.60 -6.50
CA ALA A 71 -9.68 -3.54 -7.81
C ALA A 71 -10.29 -4.57 -8.79
N LEU A 72 -10.53 -5.80 -8.32
CA LEU A 72 -11.19 -6.86 -9.09
C LEU A 72 -12.62 -6.49 -9.51
N ALA A 73 -13.39 -5.85 -8.61
CA ALA A 73 -14.73 -5.35 -8.93
C ALA A 73 -14.73 -4.23 -10.00
N ASN A 74 -13.57 -3.64 -10.28
CA ASN A 74 -13.38 -2.52 -11.19
C ASN A 74 -12.43 -2.83 -12.36
N LEU A 75 -12.18 -4.11 -12.69
CA LEU A 75 -11.28 -4.50 -13.81
C LEU A 75 -11.64 -3.91 -15.18
N ARG A 76 -12.90 -3.49 -15.37
CA ARG A 76 -13.34 -2.79 -16.58
C ARG A 76 -12.70 -1.40 -16.75
N LEU A 77 -12.19 -0.81 -15.67
CA LEU A 77 -11.50 0.48 -15.70
C LEU A 77 -10.05 0.26 -16.11
N THR A 78 -9.57 1.08 -17.04
CA THR A 78 -8.19 1.04 -17.50
C THR A 78 -7.20 1.11 -16.34
N GLY A 79 -6.21 0.22 -16.32
CA GLY A 79 -5.18 0.15 -15.28
C GLY A 79 -5.54 -0.73 -14.07
N MET A 80 -6.82 -1.04 -13.83
CA MET A 80 -7.20 -1.85 -12.66
C MET A 80 -6.63 -3.28 -12.70
N ALA A 81 -6.47 -3.87 -13.87
CA ALA A 81 -5.81 -5.18 -13.99
C ALA A 81 -4.35 -5.15 -13.51
N VAL A 82 -3.61 -4.08 -13.84
CA VAL A 82 -2.22 -3.89 -13.38
C VAL A 82 -2.18 -3.66 -11.87
N VAL A 83 -3.11 -2.86 -11.34
CA VAL A 83 -3.26 -2.63 -9.90
C VAL A 83 -3.57 -3.94 -9.17
N SER A 84 -4.52 -4.73 -9.65
CA SER A 84 -4.87 -6.03 -9.08
C SER A 84 -3.68 -6.98 -9.06
N LEU A 85 -2.92 -7.06 -10.16
CA LEU A 85 -1.72 -7.90 -10.21
C LEU A 85 -0.65 -7.43 -9.21
N GLY A 86 -0.38 -6.12 -9.15
CA GLY A 86 0.55 -5.56 -8.19
C GLY A 86 0.15 -5.83 -6.74
N LEU A 87 -1.13 -5.68 -6.42
CA LEU A 87 -1.68 -6.00 -5.09
C LEU A 87 -1.56 -7.48 -4.76
N ALA A 88 -1.86 -8.37 -5.71
CA ALA A 88 -1.76 -9.81 -5.51
C ALA A 88 -0.31 -10.25 -5.27
N LEU A 89 0.63 -9.74 -6.06
CA LEU A 89 2.06 -10.01 -5.89
C LEU A 89 2.57 -9.49 -4.54
N ASN A 90 2.16 -8.29 -4.15
CA ASN A 90 2.58 -7.72 -2.87
C ASN A 90 2.00 -8.51 -1.68
N ALA A 91 0.71 -8.86 -1.72
CA ALA A 91 0.08 -9.71 -0.71
C ALA A 91 0.72 -11.11 -0.61
N LEU A 92 1.16 -11.68 -1.74
CA LEU A 92 1.92 -12.93 -1.76
C LEU A 92 3.24 -12.79 -0.99
N VAL A 93 4.00 -11.71 -1.23
CA VAL A 93 5.26 -11.47 -0.52
C VAL A 93 5.04 -11.24 0.97
N ILE A 94 4.05 -10.42 1.35
CA ILE A 94 3.72 -10.18 2.77
C ILE A 94 3.34 -11.49 3.46
N SER A 95 2.49 -12.31 2.83
CA SER A 95 2.05 -13.57 3.42
C SER A 95 3.17 -14.59 3.52
N ALA A 96 4.06 -14.68 2.52
CA ALA A 96 5.20 -15.58 2.53
C ALA A 96 6.25 -15.21 3.62
N ASN A 97 6.45 -13.93 3.89
CA ASN A 97 7.44 -13.45 4.86
C ASN A 97 6.87 -13.20 6.27
N GLY A 98 5.55 -13.33 6.45
CA GLY A 98 4.90 -12.98 7.71
C GLY A 98 4.96 -11.48 8.03
N GLY A 99 5.05 -10.62 7.01
CA GLY A 99 5.22 -9.18 7.14
C GLY A 99 6.22 -8.61 6.14
N MET A 100 6.67 -7.37 6.39
CA MET A 100 7.83 -6.78 5.72
C MET A 100 8.95 -6.70 6.76
N PRO A 101 9.87 -7.67 6.80
CA PRO A 101 10.99 -7.61 7.74
C PRO A 101 11.81 -6.35 7.41
N VAL A 102 12.04 -5.53 8.43
CA VAL A 102 12.85 -4.32 8.31
C VAL A 102 14.10 -4.54 9.13
N ASP A 103 15.26 -4.47 8.48
CA ASP A 103 16.54 -4.56 9.19
C ASP A 103 16.61 -3.43 10.23
N PRO A 104 16.73 -3.75 11.53
CA PRO A 104 16.84 -2.76 12.60
C PRO A 104 17.93 -1.73 12.33
N LEU A 105 19.09 -2.17 11.80
CA LEU A 105 20.21 -1.30 11.50
C LEU A 105 19.91 -0.36 10.33
N ALA A 106 19.09 -0.78 9.37
CA ALA A 106 18.63 0.08 8.29
C ALA A 106 17.67 1.17 8.80
N VAL A 107 16.82 0.86 9.79
CA VAL A 107 15.93 1.85 10.42
C VAL A 107 16.74 2.93 11.15
N VAL A 108 17.79 2.54 11.89
CA VAL A 108 18.70 3.51 12.53
C VAL A 108 19.48 4.30 11.50
N ALA A 109 20.04 3.65 10.47
CA ALA A 109 20.85 4.30 9.46
C ALA A 109 20.07 5.36 8.65
N THR A 110 18.75 5.21 8.55
CA THR A 110 17.86 6.19 7.90
C THR A 110 17.42 7.33 8.83
N GLY A 111 17.78 7.28 10.12
CA GLY A 111 17.40 8.27 11.13
C GLY A 111 15.92 8.20 11.52
N LEU A 112 15.25 7.08 11.23
CA LEU A 112 13.83 6.88 11.55
C LEU A 112 13.61 6.39 12.99
N ALA A 113 14.64 5.85 13.64
CA ALA A 113 14.64 5.47 15.05
C ALA A 113 16.04 5.64 15.64
N GLN A 114 16.12 5.90 16.95
CA GLN A 114 17.39 5.86 17.68
C GLN A 114 17.71 4.42 18.16
N PRO A 115 18.98 4.05 18.38
CA PRO A 115 19.35 2.70 18.80
C PRO A 115 18.68 2.25 20.12
N ASP A 116 18.42 3.20 21.02
CA ASP A 116 17.74 3.01 22.30
C ASP A 116 16.24 2.74 22.16
N GLU A 117 15.61 3.23 21.09
CA GLU A 117 14.20 2.95 20.78
C GLU A 117 13.98 1.52 20.27
N LEU A 118 15.03 0.87 19.74
CA LEU A 118 14.95 -0.49 19.20
C LEU A 118 15.08 -1.60 20.27
N VAL A 119 15.49 -1.26 21.49
CA VAL A 119 15.73 -2.23 22.58
C VAL A 119 14.44 -2.94 23.06
N GLY A 120 13.26 -2.46 22.64
CA GLY A 120 11.96 -3.07 22.96
C GLY A 120 11.08 -3.42 21.75
N VAL A 121 11.57 -3.28 20.52
CA VAL A 121 10.77 -3.50 19.31
C VAL A 121 11.13 -4.85 18.70
N GLU A 122 10.21 -5.82 18.74
CA GLU A 122 10.32 -7.05 17.95
C GLU A 122 10.15 -6.72 16.47
N LEU A 123 11.25 -6.38 15.83
CA LEU A 123 11.37 -6.41 14.37
C LEU A 123 11.53 -7.88 14.00
N GLY A 124 10.56 -8.41 13.24
CA GLY A 124 10.48 -9.85 12.92
C GLY A 124 11.79 -10.45 12.39
N PRO A 125 11.92 -11.79 12.38
CA PRO A 125 13.17 -12.46 12.05
C PRO A 125 13.68 -12.06 10.65
N VAL A 126 14.98 -11.75 10.58
CA VAL A 126 15.75 -11.52 9.34
C VAL A 126 16.00 -12.81 8.58
#